data_AF-A0AAU3KSM9-F1
#
_entry.id   AF-A0AAU3KSM9-F1
#
_cell.length_a   1.000
_cell.length_b   1.000
_cell.length_c   1.000
_cell.angle_alpha   90.00
_cell.angle_beta   90.00
_cell.angle_gamma   90.00
#
_symmetry.space_group_name_H-M   'P 1'
#
loop_
_entity.id
_entity.type
_entity.pdbx_description
1 polymer ?
#
loop_
_entity_poly.entity_id
_entity_poly.type
_entity_poly.pdbx_seq_one_letter_code
_entity_poly.pdbx_strand_id
1 'polypeptide(L)' 'MADHRTALRAALGKSGDVVESLTPEESEQLLGLLRRAQAAQRRSLDTSIDEALKVLPRFVRIPARSILFGK' A
#
# COMPACT_ATOMS: atom_id res chain seq x y z
N MET A 1 17.88 -16.57 6.17
CA MET A 1 17.86 -15.13 6.52
C MET A 1 17.10 -14.42 5.41
N ALA A 2 15.92 -13.86 5.71
CA ALA A 2 15.14 -13.15 4.70
C ALA A 2 15.91 -11.88 4.30
N ASP A 3 16.15 -11.68 3.01
CA ASP A 3 16.95 -10.57 2.52
C ASP A 3 16.09 -9.31 2.39
N HIS A 4 16.12 -8.48 3.43
CA HIS A 4 15.26 -7.30 3.58
C HIS A 4 15.61 -6.21 2.56
N ARG A 5 16.86 -6.17 2.09
CA ARG A 5 17.30 -5.25 1.02
C ARG A 5 16.62 -5.56 -0.30
N THR A 6 16.52 -6.84 -0.65
CA THR A 6 15.85 -7.27 -1.89
C THR A 6 14.36 -6.92 -1.88
N ALA A 7 13.68 -7.09 -0.74
CA ALA A 7 12.29 -6.67 -0.57
C ALA A 7 12.10 -5.15 -0.63
N LEU A 8 13.04 -4.38 -0.07
CA LEU A 8 13.00 -2.92 -0.10
C LEU A 8 13.26 -2.36 -1.51
N ARG A 9 14.18 -2.94 -2.27
CA ARG A 9 14.47 -2.57 -3.66
C ARG A 9 13.25 -2.78 -4.57
N ALA A 10 12.56 -3.91 -4.41
CA ALA A 10 11.33 -4.20 -5.14
C ALA A 10 10.21 -3.19 -4.84
N ALA A 11 10.15 -2.67 -3.61
CA ALA A 11 9.13 -1.71 -3.20
C ALA A 11 9.41 -0.26 -3.62
N LEU A 12 10.68 0.12 -3.85
CA LEU A 12 11.12 1.48 -4.15
C LEU A 12 11.35 1.78 -5.64
N GLY A 13 11.44 0.75 -6.51
CA GLY A 13 11.55 0.94 -7.96
C GLY A 13 12.82 1.70 -8.39
N LYS A 14 12.67 2.82 -9.12
CA LYS A 14 13.80 3.62 -9.68
C LYS A 14 14.68 4.33 -8.65
N SER A 15 14.29 4.37 -7.37
CA SER A 15 15.06 5.00 -6.29
C SER A 15 16.06 4.05 -5.61
N GLY A 16 16.40 2.93 -6.27
CA GLY A 16 17.22 1.85 -5.70
C GLY A 16 18.66 2.25 -5.35
N ASP A 17 19.23 3.26 -6.01
CA ASP A 17 20.63 3.66 -5.78
C ASP A 17 20.88 4.22 -4.37
N VAL A 18 19.86 4.84 -3.76
CA VAL A 18 19.94 5.35 -2.38
C VAL A 18 19.86 4.20 -1.36
N VAL A 19 19.30 3.06 -1.75
CA VAL A 19 19.15 1.89 -0.89
C VAL A 19 20.48 1.16 -0.68
N GLU A 20 21.41 1.24 -1.63
CA GLU A 20 22.72 0.61 -1.50
C GLU A 20 23.61 1.32 -0.47
N SER A 21 23.38 2.61 -0.21
CA SER A 21 24.04 3.35 0.87
C SER A 21 23.46 3.10 2.26
N LEU A 22 22.32 2.42 2.38
CA LEU A 22 21.68 2.18 3.68
C LEU A 22 22.28 0.98 4.40
N THR A 23 22.50 1.15 5.70
CA THR A 23 22.79 0.04 6.60
C THR A 23 21.60 -0.94 6.67
N PRO A 24 21.82 -2.21 7.05
CA PRO A 24 20.75 -3.18 7.23
C PRO A 24 19.63 -2.70 8.17
N GLU A 25 20.01 -2.02 9.26
CA GLU A 25 19.10 -1.49 10.28
C GLU A 25 18.24 -0.34 9.74
N GLU A 26 18.84 0.60 9.00
CA GLU A 26 18.11 1.69 8.36
C GLU A 26 17.16 1.18 7.27
N SER A 27 17.57 0.14 6.54
CA SER A 27 16.72 -0.52 5.54
C SER A 27 15.48 -1.13 6.17
N GLU A 28 15.61 -1.76 7.35
CA GLU A 28 14.49 -2.32 8.09
C GLU A 28 13.53 -1.23 8.58
N GLN A 29 14.06 -0.15 9.14
CA GLN A 29 13.26 1.00 9.58
C GLN A 29 12.49 1.62 8.40
N LEU A 30 13.16 1.84 7.27
CA LEU A 30 12.56 2.44 6.09
C LEU A 30 11.50 1.52 5.46
N LEU A 31 11.75 0.20 5.45
CA LEU A 31 10.75 -0.79 5.05
C LEU A 31 9.52 -0.77 5.97
N GLY A 32 9.73 -0.63 7.29
CA GLY A 32 8.67 -0.50 8.27
C GLY A 32 7.81 0.75 8.04
N LEU A 33 8.45 1.90 7.79
CA LEU A 33 7.77 3.16 7.46
C LEU A 33 6.98 3.06 6.16
N LEU A 34 7.59 2.48 5.11
CA LEU A 34 6.94 2.29 3.82
C LEU A 34 5.70 1.40 3.94
N ARG A 35 5.78 0.28 4.66
CA ARG A 35 4.64 -0.61 4.90
C ARG A 35 3.52 0.11 5.66
N ARG A 36 3.86 0.90 6.68
CA ARG A 36 2.87 1.70 7.44
C ARG A 36 2.20 2.74 6.55
N ALA A 37 2.96 3.46 5.73
CA ALA A 37 2.44 4.43 4.77
C ALA A 37 1.53 3.76 3.73
N GLN A 38 1.93 2.61 3.17
CA GLN A 38 1.10 1.84 2.24
C GLN A 38 -0.20 1.36 2.90
N ALA A 39 -0.14 0.88 4.14
CA ALA A 39 -1.34 0.46 4.88
C ALA A 39 -2.28 1.65 5.16
N ALA A 40 -1.73 2.80 5.56
CA ALA A 40 -2.50 4.03 5.75
C ALA A 40 -3.15 4.50 4.45
N GLN A 41 -2.40 4.49 3.34
CA GLN A 41 -2.90 4.85 2.02
C GLN A 41 -4.01 3.92 1.56
N ARG A 42 -3.85 2.60 1.75
CA ARG A 42 -4.88 1.61 1.40
C ARG A 42 -6.15 1.80 2.21
N ARG A 43 -6.04 2.09 3.52
CA ARG A 43 -7.20 2.41 4.36
C ARG A 43 -7.89 3.68 3.90
N SER A 44 -7.13 4.73 3.60
CA SER A 44 -7.69 5.98 3.06
C SER A 44 -8.45 5.74 1.77
N LEU A 45 -7.89 4.96 0.85
CA LEU A 45 -8.54 4.56 -0.41
C LEU A 45 -9.83 3.78 -0.17
N ASP A 46 -9.80 2.76 0.70
CA ASP A 46 -10.99 1.98 1.02
C ASP A 46 -12.09 2.87 1.64
N THR A 47 -11.74 3.83 2.50
CA THR A 47 -12.70 4.81 3.04
C THR A 47 -13.27 5.72 1.95
N SER A 48 -12.44 6.26 1.06
CA SER A 48 -12.92 7.10 -0.05
C SER A 48 -13.84 6.32 -1.00
N ILE A 49 -13.54 5.05 -1.26
CA ILE A 49 -14.42 4.16 -2.03
C ILE A 49 -15.76 3.98 -1.32
N ASP A 50 -15.74 3.73 -0.02
CA ASP A 50 -16.98 3.57 0.76
C ASP A 50 -17.82 4.84 0.77
N GLU A 51 -17.20 6.02 0.92
CA GLU A 51 -17.91 7.31 0.80
C GLU A 51 -18.53 7.50 -0.60
N ALA A 52 -17.78 7.20 -1.67
CA ALA A 52 -18.31 7.31 -3.04
C ALA A 52 -19.50 6.37 -3.26
N LEU A 53 -19.47 5.16 -2.69
CA LEU A 53 -20.55 4.18 -2.79
C LEU A 53 -21.77 4.54 -1.92
N LYS A 54 -21.66 5.47 -0.96
CA LYS A 54 -22.83 5.90 -0.16
C LYS A 54 -23.93 6.56 -0.99
N VAL A 55 -23.57 7.16 -2.13
CA VAL A 55 -24.53 7.75 -3.08
C VAL A 55 -25.45 6.66 -3.67
N LEU A 56 -24.98 5.42 -3.73
CA LEU A 56 -25.76 4.30 -4.23
C LEU A 56 -26.72 3.74 -3.16
N PRO A 57 -27.89 3.22 -3.56
CA PRO A 57 -28.78 2.49 -2.66
C PRO A 57 -28.07 1.32 -1.99
N ARG A 58 -28.38 1.07 -0.70
CA ARG A 58 -27.68 0.08 0.14
C ARG A 58 -27.54 -1.31 -0.50
N PHE A 59 -28.57 -1.78 -1.21
CA PHE A 59 -28.61 -3.10 -1.83
C PHE A 59 -27.63 -3.26 -3.01
N VAL A 60 -27.23 -2.18 -3.68
CA VAL A 60 -26.27 -2.24 -4.81
C VAL A 60 -24.83 -1.89 -4.41
N ARG A 61 -24.55 -1.46 -3.18
CA ARG A 61 -23.20 -1.01 -2.79
C ARG A 61 -22.15 -2.12 -2.90
N ILE A 62 -22.46 -3.30 -2.38
CA ILE A 62 -21.56 -4.47 -2.42
C ILE A 62 -21.29 -4.91 -3.87
N PRO A 63 -22.30 -5.16 -4.73
CA PRO A 63 -22.04 -5.53 -6.11
C PRO A 63 -21.34 -4.40 -6.90
N ALA A 64 -21.67 -3.12 -6.66
CA ALA A 64 -20.98 -2.01 -7.30
C ALA A 64 -19.50 -1.93 -6.92
N ARG A 65 -19.16 -2.19 -5.64
CA ARG A 65 -17.76 -2.26 -5.20
C ARG A 65 -17.00 -3.36 -5.93
N SER A 66 -17.63 -4.52 -6.09
CA SER A 66 -17.00 -5.66 -6.74
C SER A 66 -16.78 -5.44 -8.25
N ILE A 67 -17.75 -4.85 -8.93
CA ILE A 67 -17.64 -4.54 -10.36
C ILE A 67 -16.59 -3.44 -10.64
N LEU A 68 -16.60 -2.36 -9.85
CA LEU A 68 -15.75 -1.19 -10.11
C LEU A 68 -14.30 -1.37 -9.63
N PHE A 69 -14.09 -2.16 -8.58
CA PHE A 69 -12.79 -2.26 -7.92
C PHE A 69 -12.26 -3.70 -7.77
N GLY A 70 -12.97 -4.71 -8.29
CA GLY A 70 -12.51 -6.10 -8.34
C GLY A 70 -12.31 -6.79 -6.98
N LYS A 71 -12.94 -6.29 -5.92
CA LYS A 71 -12.89 -6.85 -4.56
C LYS A 71 -14.18 -7.55 -4.17
#